data_AF-A0A2V9HF83-F1
#
_entry.id   AF-A0A2V9HF83-F1
#
_cell.length_a   1.000
_cell.length_b   1.000
_cell.length_c   1.000
_cell.angle_alpha   90.00
_cell.angle_beta   90.00
_cell.angle_gamma   90.00
#
_symmetry.space_group_name_H-M   'P 1'
#
loop_
_entity.id
_entity.type
_entity.pdbx_description
1 polymer ?
#
loop_
_entity_poly.entity_id
_entity_poly.type
_entity_poly.pdbx_seq_one_letter_code
_entity_poly.pdbx_strand_id
1 'polypeptide(L)'
;MHLSHRYIAALFLTAALVAPVAIMAAPAPQEARVQLRVYDKQHKDYHNWDDNENRAWGQYLAQNHRNSREFSKVSKREQSKYWNYRHTHSDSNV
;
A
#
# COMPACT_ATOMS: atom_id res chain seq x y z
N MET A 1 -9.02 2.54 -65.79
CA MET A 1 -8.32 2.07 -64.58
C MET A 1 -7.67 3.29 -63.91
N HIS A 2 -7.57 3.36 -62.56
CA HIS A 2 -6.89 4.39 -61.74
C HIS A 2 -7.71 5.44 -60.92
N LEU A 3 -9.04 5.41 -60.84
CA LEU A 3 -9.76 6.34 -59.93
C LEU A 3 -10.13 5.72 -58.57
N SER A 4 -10.34 4.41 -58.50
CA SER A 4 -10.86 3.72 -57.31
C SER A 4 -9.84 3.52 -56.18
N HIS A 5 -8.54 3.63 -56.49
CA HIS A 5 -7.47 3.35 -55.51
C HIS A 5 -7.18 4.56 -54.59
N ARG A 6 -7.53 5.77 -55.01
CA ARG A 6 -7.24 7.01 -54.26
C ARG A 6 -8.20 7.25 -53.10
N TYR A 7 -9.42 6.71 -53.20
CA TYR A 7 -10.44 6.81 -52.14
C TYR A 7 -10.29 5.71 -51.07
N ILE A 8 -9.75 4.55 -51.44
CA ILE A 8 -9.46 3.46 -50.48
C ILE A 8 -8.29 3.86 -49.57
N ALA A 9 -7.27 4.53 -50.12
CA ALA A 9 -6.13 5.03 -49.33
C ALA A 9 -6.53 6.12 -48.31
N ALA A 10 -7.55 6.93 -48.61
CA ALA A 10 -8.01 8.00 -47.72
C ALA A 10 -8.78 7.49 -46.49
N LEU A 11 -9.47 6.34 -46.59
CA LEU A 11 -10.20 5.73 -45.46
C LEU A 11 -9.27 5.14 -44.39
N PHE A 12 -8.07 4.69 -44.77
CA PHE A 12 -7.09 4.19 -43.81
C PHE A 12 -6.32 5.31 -43.08
N LEU A 13 -6.27 6.53 -43.63
CA LEU A 13 -5.47 7.63 -43.08
C LEU A 13 -6.18 8.40 -41.95
N THR A 14 -7.50 8.30 -41.82
CA THR A 14 -8.27 8.95 -40.74
C THR A 14 -8.42 8.09 -39.48
N ALA A 15 -8.22 6.77 -39.57
CA ALA A 15 -8.31 5.87 -38.42
C ALA A 15 -7.14 6.01 -37.42
N ALA A 16 -6.04 6.68 -37.81
CA ALA A 16 -4.88 6.88 -36.97
C ALA A 16 -4.96 8.13 -36.06
N LEU A 17 -5.92 9.03 -36.29
CA LEU A 17 -6.05 10.31 -35.57
C LEU A 17 -7.00 10.26 -34.37
N VAL A 18 -7.64 9.12 -34.12
CA VAL A 18 -8.44 8.87 -32.92
C VAL A 18 -7.80 7.74 -32.11
N ALA A 19 -6.46 7.72 -32.03
CA ALA A 19 -5.82 7.02 -30.93
C ALA A 19 -6.35 7.70 -29.66
N PRO A 20 -7.07 6.99 -28.77
CA PRO A 20 -7.37 7.52 -27.45
C PRO A 20 -6.02 7.94 -26.89
N VAL A 21 -5.90 9.20 -26.47
CA VAL A 21 -4.86 9.62 -25.54
C VAL A 21 -5.02 8.64 -24.38
N ALA A 22 -4.20 7.58 -24.39
CA ALA A 22 -4.22 6.58 -23.36
C ALA A 22 -3.88 7.38 -22.12
N ILE A 23 -4.92 7.65 -21.33
CA ILE A 23 -4.84 8.34 -20.07
C ILE A 23 -3.71 7.64 -19.37
N MET A 24 -2.60 8.36 -19.20
CA MET A 24 -1.57 7.94 -18.29
C MET A 24 -2.23 7.98 -16.93
N ALA A 25 -2.91 6.89 -16.58
CA ALA A 25 -3.00 6.42 -15.22
C ALA A 25 -1.58 5.97 -14.84
N ALA A 26 -0.63 6.91 -14.87
CA ALA A 26 0.41 6.89 -13.88
C ALA A 26 -0.38 6.80 -12.57
N PRO A 27 -0.18 5.76 -11.75
CA PRO A 27 -0.81 5.74 -10.44
C PRO A 27 -0.53 7.11 -9.85
N ALA A 28 -1.58 7.88 -9.56
CA ALA A 28 -1.45 9.11 -8.79
C ALA A 28 -0.44 8.78 -7.69
N PRO A 29 0.67 9.53 -7.54
CA PRO A 29 1.71 9.16 -6.59
C PRO A 29 0.96 8.89 -5.31
N GLN A 30 0.86 7.59 -4.96
CA GLN A 30 0.03 7.14 -3.86
C GLN A 30 0.53 8.02 -2.76
N GLU A 31 -0.35 8.88 -2.24
CA GLU A 31 -0.03 9.86 -1.22
C GLU A 31 1.05 9.23 -0.38
N ALA A 32 2.23 9.83 -0.30
CA ALA A 32 3.40 9.22 0.31
C ALA A 32 3.09 8.98 1.80
N ARG A 33 2.24 7.98 2.07
CA ARG A 33 1.94 7.42 3.35
C ARG A 33 3.28 6.90 3.71
N VAL A 34 3.88 7.56 4.69
CA VAL A 34 5.16 7.17 5.26
C VAL A 34 4.98 5.72 5.70
N GLN A 35 5.39 4.79 4.84
CA GLN A 35 5.35 3.36 5.11
C GLN A 35 6.52 3.10 6.04
N LEU A 36 6.34 3.40 7.33
CA LEU A 36 7.34 3.14 8.34
C LEU A 36 7.43 1.62 8.50
N ARG A 37 8.47 1.01 7.93
CA ARG A 37 8.69 -0.44 8.07
C ARG A 37 9.43 -0.69 9.39
N VAL A 38 8.83 -1.49 10.26
CA VAL A 38 9.43 -1.93 11.51
C VAL A 38 9.92 -3.35 11.33
N TYR A 39 11.18 -3.58 11.67
CA TYR A 39 11.77 -4.91 11.66
C TYR A 39 11.52 -5.62 13.00
N ASP A 40 10.83 -6.75 12.98
CA ASP A 40 10.77 -7.63 14.14
C ASP A 40 11.93 -8.63 14.09
N LYS A 41 12.88 -8.46 15.01
CA LYS A 41 14.04 -9.33 15.15
C LYS A 41 13.65 -10.75 15.60
N GLN A 42 12.54 -10.91 16.31
CA GLN A 42 12.14 -12.20 16.88
C GLN A 42 11.60 -13.14 15.79
N HIS A 43 10.73 -12.64 14.91
CA HIS A 43 10.14 -13.41 13.81
C HIS A 43 10.89 -13.21 12.48
N LYS A 44 11.87 -12.30 12.44
CA LYS A 44 12.73 -11.98 11.30
C LYS A 44 11.96 -11.46 10.09
N ASP A 45 10.84 -10.78 10.32
CA ASP A 45 9.96 -10.20 9.32
C ASP A 45 9.89 -8.66 9.43
N TYR A 46 9.34 -8.06 8.38
CA TYR A 46 9.13 -6.62 8.29
C TYR A 46 7.63 -6.35 8.34
N HIS A 47 7.20 -5.54 9.30
CA HIS A 47 5.83 -5.07 9.41
C HIS A 47 5.72 -3.63 8.93
N ASN A 48 4.63 -3.33 8.23
CA ASN A 48 4.30 -1.96 7.88
C ASN A 48 3.58 -1.32 9.05
N TRP A 49 4.14 -0.23 9.56
CA TRP A 49 3.50 0.59 10.58
C TRP A 49 2.59 1.62 9.90
N ASP A 50 1.33 1.26 9.77
CA ASP A 50 0.28 2.12 9.22
C ASP A 50 -0.69 2.60 10.32
N ASP A 51 -1.76 3.30 9.91
CA ASP A 51 -2.79 3.78 10.83
C ASP A 51 -3.53 2.65 11.54
N ASN A 52 -3.64 1.48 10.92
CA ASN A 52 -4.27 0.32 11.53
C ASN A 52 -3.39 -0.24 12.66
N GLU A 53 -2.10 -0.31 12.42
CA GLU A 53 -1.11 -0.79 13.37
C GLU A 53 -0.98 0.17 14.56
N ASN A 54 -1.08 1.47 14.31
CA ASN A 54 -1.13 2.47 15.37
C ASN A 54 -2.38 2.31 16.26
N ARG A 55 -3.55 2.00 15.68
CA ARG A 55 -4.77 1.68 16.45
C ARG A 55 -4.62 0.39 17.25
N ALA A 56 -4.10 -0.67 16.64
CA ALA A 56 -3.86 -1.95 17.29
C ALA A 56 -2.89 -1.80 18.47
N TRP A 57 -1.85 -0.98 18.32
CA TRP A 57 -0.94 -0.62 19.40
C TRP A 57 -1.65 0.09 20.55
N GLY A 58 -2.51 1.08 20.25
CA GLY A 58 -3.32 1.75 21.27
C GLY A 58 -4.24 0.79 22.04
N GLN A 59 -4.88 -0.15 21.33
CA GLN A 59 -5.71 -1.18 21.93
C GLN A 59 -4.90 -2.13 22.82
N TYR A 60 -3.72 -2.56 22.37
CA TYR A 60 -2.80 -3.37 23.17
C TYR A 60 -2.40 -2.64 24.47
N LEU A 61 -2.09 -1.33 24.39
CA LEU A 61 -1.76 -0.55 25.57
C LEU A 61 -2.94 -0.47 26.55
N ALA A 62 -4.16 -0.22 26.05
CA ALA A 62 -5.36 -0.18 26.87
C ALA A 62 -5.63 -1.53 27.57
N GLN A 63 -5.57 -2.64 26.82
CA GLN A 63 -5.78 -3.99 27.36
C GLN A 63 -4.72 -4.40 28.39
N ASN A 64 -3.48 -3.93 28.23
CA ASN A 64 -2.40 -4.24 29.16
C ASN A 64 -2.26 -3.22 30.30
N HIS A 65 -3.21 -2.29 30.45
CA HIS A 65 -3.17 -1.19 31.42
C HIS A 65 -1.85 -0.39 31.38
N ARG A 66 -1.35 -0.15 30.16
CA ARG A 66 -0.09 0.58 29.92
C ARG A 66 -0.40 2.05 29.59
N ASN A 67 0.51 2.94 29.99
CA ASN A 67 0.45 4.34 29.60
C ASN A 67 0.56 4.50 28.07
N SER A 68 -0.22 5.44 27.51
CA SER A 68 -0.16 5.82 26.10
C SER A 68 1.23 6.35 25.75
N ARG A 69 1.96 5.61 24.93
CA ARG A 69 3.32 5.94 24.51
C ARG A 69 3.48 5.53 23.05
N GLU A 70 4.23 6.32 22.29
CA GLU A 70 4.54 5.96 20.90
C GLU A 70 5.39 4.70 20.83
N PHE A 71 5.13 3.86 19.82
CA PHE A 71 5.84 2.61 19.61
C PHE A 71 7.36 2.81 19.41
N SER A 72 7.75 3.89 18.75
CA SER A 72 9.16 4.27 18.55
C SER A 72 9.88 4.60 19.86
N LYS A 73 9.15 5.00 20.91
CA LYS A 73 9.70 5.43 22.22
C LYS A 73 9.76 4.30 23.24
N VAL A 74 9.10 3.15 22.98
CA VAL A 74 9.14 2.01 23.90
C VAL A 74 10.42 1.18 23.74
N SER A 75 10.74 0.40 24.76
CA SER A 75 11.92 -0.47 24.72
C SER A 75 11.78 -1.58 23.67
N LYS A 76 12.89 -2.06 23.10
CA LYS A 76 12.89 -3.19 22.15
C LYS A 76 12.17 -4.42 22.70
N ARG A 77 12.26 -4.65 24.01
CA ARG A 77 11.57 -5.75 24.70
C ARG A 77 10.05 -5.58 24.66
N GLU A 78 9.54 -4.37 24.84
CA GLU A 78 8.11 -4.07 24.72
C GLU A 78 7.63 -4.18 23.27
N GLN A 79 8.43 -3.74 22.31
CA GLN A 79 8.13 -3.92 20.88
C GLN A 79 7.98 -5.40 20.53
N SER A 80 8.91 -6.26 20.96
CA SER A 80 8.79 -7.71 20.75
C SER A 80 7.56 -8.31 21.45
N LYS A 81 7.19 -7.84 22.66
CA LYS A 81 5.95 -8.29 23.32
C LYS A 81 4.71 -7.94 22.50
N TYR A 82 4.67 -6.75 21.91
CA TYR A 82 3.59 -6.35 21.02
C TYR A 82 3.53 -7.22 19.77
N TRP A 83 4.66 -7.51 19.12
CA TRP A 83 4.67 -8.40 17.96
C TRP A 83 4.20 -9.82 18.29
N ASN A 84 4.64 -10.38 19.42
CA ASN A 84 4.11 -11.65 19.94
C ASN A 84 2.59 -11.60 20.15
N TYR A 85 2.08 -10.52 20.74
CA TYR A 85 0.64 -10.29 20.86
C TYR A 85 -0.04 -10.20 19.49
N ARG A 86 0.55 -9.49 18.52
CA ARG A 86 0.01 -9.37 17.16
C ARG A 86 -0.07 -10.71 16.46
N HIS A 87 0.91 -11.59 16.60
CA HIS A 87 0.84 -12.95 16.01
C HIS A 87 -0.23 -13.82 16.67
N THR A 88 -0.50 -13.64 17.97
CA THR A 88 -1.57 -14.39 18.65
C THR A 88 -2.96 -13.80 18.40
N HIS A 89 -3.05 -12.53 17.99
CA HIS A 89 -4.30 -11.81 17.75
C HIS A 89 -4.49 -11.41 16.27
N SER A 90 -3.66 -11.91 15.35
CA SER A 90 -3.81 -11.69 13.90
C SER A 90 -4.76 -12.70 13.25
N ASP A 91 -4.95 -13.87 13.86
CA ASP A 91 -5.71 -15.00 13.32
C ASP A 91 -7.25 -14.84 13.39
N SER A 92 -7.77 -13.66 13.73
CA SER A 92 -9.22 -13.42 13.80
C SER A 92 -9.82 -12.77 12.55
N ASN A 93 -9.12 -12.74 11.41
CA ASN A 93 -9.65 -12.22 10.14
C ASN A 93 -9.48 -13.22 8.98
N VAL A 94 -10.07 -14.40 9.11
CA VAL A 94 -10.47 -15.25 7.95
C VAL A 94 -11.93 -14.97 7.63
#